data_AF-A0A1F8ESG1-F1
#
_entry.id   AF-A0A1F8ESG1-F1
#
_cell.length_a   1.000
_cell.length_b   1.000
_cell.length_c   1.000
_cell.angle_alpha   90.00
_cell.angle_beta   90.00
_cell.angle_gamma   90.00
#
_symmetry.space_group_name_H-M   'P 1'
#
loop_
_entity.id
_entity.type
_entity.pdbx_description
1 polymer ?
#
loop_
_entity_poly.entity_id
_entity_poly.type
_entity_poly.pdbx_seq_one_letter_code
_entity_poly.pdbx_strand_id
1 'polypeptide(L)'
;MLNFLINTVQAVTLPSFNQPDLPAFISSVYSFSLTVVGLVVFVQILRAGFLWLTAAGNASKASNAKGMIQNAIVGAILLFAAYLILYIINPDLIKSTFNFSLQ
;
A
#
# COMPACT_ATOMS: atom_id res chain seq x y z
N MET A 1 41.12 30.65 -18.10
CA MET A 1 41.64 29.50 -17.33
C MET A 1 40.98 29.38 -15.95
N LEU A 2 40.66 30.48 -15.25
CA LEU A 2 39.89 30.43 -13.99
C LEU A 2 38.44 29.91 -14.13
N ASN A 3 37.76 30.18 -15.26
CA ASN A 3 36.37 29.74 -15.47
C ASN A 3 36.20 28.21 -15.55
N PHE A 4 37.28 27.47 -15.81
CA PHE A 4 37.22 26.01 -15.89
C PHE A 4 37.18 25.37 -14.49
N LEU A 5 37.65 26.08 -13.45
CA LEU A 5 37.69 25.58 -12.07
C LEU A 5 36.37 25.85 -11.32
N ILE A 6 35.65 26.92 -11.63
CA ILE A 6 34.33 27.22 -11.02
C ILE A 6 33.22 26.28 -11.51
N ASN A 7 33.31 25.76 -12.73
CA ASN A 7 32.31 24.84 -13.28
C ASN A 7 32.52 23.37 -12.86
N THR A 8 33.70 22.99 -12.35
CA THR A 8 34.00 21.62 -11.91
C THR A 8 33.80 21.40 -10.41
N VAL A 9 33.70 22.45 -9.60
CA VAL A 9 33.37 22.33 -8.15
C VAL A 9 31.92 21.88 -7.94
N GLN A 10 31.06 22.00 -8.95
CA GLN A 10 29.68 21.47 -8.95
C GLN A 10 29.57 20.03 -9.48
N ALA A 11 30.68 19.43 -9.95
CA ALA A 11 30.70 18.09 -10.57
C ALA A 11 31.26 16.99 -9.66
N VAL A 12 31.57 17.30 -8.40
CA VAL A 12 31.74 16.27 -7.36
C VAL A 12 30.52 16.30 -6.46
N THR A 13 29.35 16.11 -7.07
CA THR A 13 28.23 15.53 -6.33
C THR A 13 28.66 14.12 -6.00
N LEU A 14 29.17 13.91 -4.78
CA LEU A 14 29.23 12.56 -4.19
C LEU A 14 27.90 11.90 -4.52
N PRO A 15 27.87 10.66 -5.05
CA PRO A 15 26.63 9.95 -5.23
C PRO A 15 25.92 10.01 -3.89
N SER A 16 24.89 10.85 -3.84
CA SER A 16 24.06 10.92 -2.66
C SER A 16 23.35 9.60 -2.68
N PHE A 17 23.87 8.66 -1.89
CA PHE A 17 23.07 7.58 -1.33
C PHE A 17 22.09 8.23 -0.35
N ASN A 18 21.29 9.20 -0.81
CA ASN A 18 20.00 9.48 -0.23
C ASN A 18 19.08 8.38 -0.75
N GLN A 19 19.44 7.15 -0.39
CA GLN A 19 18.60 5.99 -0.41
C GLN A 19 17.63 6.17 0.76
N PRO A 20 16.35 6.37 0.48
CA PRO A 20 15.33 5.57 1.09
C PRO A 20 15.04 4.39 0.16
N ASP A 21 16.04 3.70 -0.39
CA ASP A 21 15.80 2.56 -1.27
C ASP A 21 15.04 1.45 -0.53
N LEU A 22 15.19 1.39 0.80
CA LEU A 22 14.38 0.52 1.64
C LEU A 22 12.92 1.01 1.74
N PRO A 23 12.59 2.27 2.15
CA PRO A 23 11.23 2.78 2.09
C PRO A 23 10.56 2.74 0.70
N ALA A 24 11.30 3.04 -0.37
CA ALA A 24 10.76 3.03 -1.74
C ALA A 24 10.47 1.59 -2.23
N PHE A 25 11.36 0.65 -1.93
CA PHE A 25 11.14 -0.77 -2.21
C PHE A 25 9.95 -1.32 -1.41
N ILE A 26 9.87 -1.00 -0.12
CA ILE A 26 8.73 -1.37 0.74
C ILE A 26 7.44 -0.77 0.19
N SER A 27 7.43 0.50 -0.21
CA SER A 27 6.26 1.16 -0.79
C SER A 27 5.79 0.50 -2.09
N SER A 28 6.71 0.09 -2.96
CA SER A 28 6.39 -0.58 -4.22
C SER A 28 5.75 -1.95 -4.00
N VAL A 29 6.36 -2.79 -3.15
CA VAL A 29 5.83 -4.11 -2.77
C VAL A 29 4.47 -3.96 -2.09
N TYR A 30 4.30 -2.91 -1.29
CA TYR A 30 3.09 -2.64 -0.57
C TYR A 30 1.93 -2.20 -1.49
N SER A 31 2.16 -1.29 -2.44
CA SER A 31 1.18 -0.93 -3.46
C SER A 31 0.72 -2.12 -4.29
N PHE A 32 1.64 -3.03 -4.65
CA PHE A 32 1.29 -4.27 -5.34
C PHE A 32 0.41 -5.18 -4.45
N SER A 33 0.79 -5.33 -3.18
CA SER A 33 0.04 -6.13 -2.21
C SER A 33 -1.36 -5.58 -1.94
N LEU A 34 -1.51 -4.25 -1.87
CA LEU A 34 -2.80 -3.56 -1.74
C LEU A 34 -3.79 -3.97 -2.84
N THR A 35 -3.35 -3.96 -4.09
CA THR A 35 -4.19 -4.32 -5.23
C THR A 35 -4.61 -5.79 -5.19
N VAL A 36 -3.68 -6.69 -4.88
CA VAL A 36 -3.95 -8.13 -4.81
C VAL A 36 -4.88 -8.46 -3.64
N VAL A 37 -4.60 -7.94 -2.45
CA VAL A 37 -5.40 -8.20 -1.24
C VAL A 37 -6.80 -7.60 -1.37
N GLY A 38 -6.95 -6.41 -1.96
CA GLY A 38 -8.26 -5.82 -2.22
C GLY A 38 -9.15 -6.73 -3.07
N LEU A 39 -8.59 -7.34 -4.12
CA LEU A 39 -9.28 -8.32 -4.96
C LEU A 39 -9.64 -9.60 -4.19
N VAL A 40 -8.70 -10.14 -3.41
CA VAL A 40 -8.91 -11.37 -2.62
C VAL A 40 -10.00 -11.16 -1.56
N VAL A 41 -9.96 -10.05 -0.84
CA VAL A 41 -10.96 -9.69 0.17
C VAL A 41 -12.34 -9.57 -0.48
N PHE A 42 -12.44 -8.93 -1.66
CA PHE A 42 -13.70 -8.84 -2.40
C PHE A 42 -14.28 -10.21 -2.73
N VAL A 43 -13.48 -11.12 -3.29
CA VAL A 43 -13.92 -12.49 -3.61
C VAL A 43 -14.31 -13.25 -2.34
N GLN A 44 -13.56 -13.09 -1.26
CA GLN A 44 -13.82 -13.81 -0.02
C GLN A 44 -15.12 -13.35 0.66
N ILE A 45 -15.44 -12.05 0.61
CA ILE A 45 -16.72 -11.52 1.08
C ILE A 45 -17.87 -12.09 0.24
N LEU A 46 -17.73 -12.18 -1.08
CA LEU A 46 -18.76 -12.78 -1.93
C LEU A 46 -19.01 -14.25 -1.58
N ARG A 47 -17.94 -15.04 -1.41
CA ARG A 47 -18.05 -16.47 -1.05
C ARG A 47 -18.63 -16.66 0.34
N ALA A 48 -18.17 -15.89 1.32
CA ALA A 48 -18.65 -15.98 2.69
C ALA A 48 -20.10 -15.47 2.83
N GLY A 49 -20.47 -14.43 2.09
CA GLY A 49 -21.85 -13.92 2.01
C GLY A 49 -22.81 -14.95 1.43
N PHE A 50 -22.43 -15.61 0.32
CA PHE A 50 -23.23 -16.71 -0.25
C PHE A 50 -23.35 -17.89 0.72
N LEU A 51 -22.28 -18.26 1.41
CA LEU A 51 -22.30 -19.33 2.42
C LEU A 51 -23.24 -18.98 3.59
N TRP A 52 -23.27 -17.72 4.03
CA TRP A 52 -24.16 -17.26 5.09
C TRP A 52 -25.63 -17.28 4.65
N LEU A 53 -25.92 -16.80 3.44
CA LEU A 53 -27.28 -16.78 2.88
C LEU A 53 -27.82 -18.19 2.61
N THR A 54 -26.97 -19.11 2.16
CA THR A 54 -27.36 -20.51 1.89
C THR A 54 -27.38 -21.40 3.13
N ALA A 55 -27.03 -20.87 4.31
CA ALA A 55 -26.96 -21.65 5.54
C ALA A 55 -28.34 -22.15 6.04
N ALA A 56 -29.46 -21.60 5.55
CA ALA A 56 -30.83 -22.12 5.68
C ALA A 56 -31.17 -22.82 7.02
N GLY A 57 -30.80 -22.21 8.16
CA GLY A 57 -31.12 -22.72 9.51
C GLY A 57 -30.06 -23.62 10.16
N ASN A 58 -28.95 -23.96 9.49
CA ASN A 58 -27.85 -24.68 10.10
C ASN A 58 -26.88 -23.72 10.81
N ALA A 59 -26.96 -23.70 12.15
CA ALA A 59 -26.12 -22.86 13.01
C ALA A 59 -24.60 -23.06 12.79
N SER A 60 -24.16 -24.28 12.42
CA SER A 60 -22.75 -24.57 12.14
C SER A 60 -22.27 -23.87 10.86
N LYS A 61 -23.10 -23.86 9.80
CA LYS A 61 -22.77 -23.16 8.55
C LYS A 61 -22.78 -21.63 8.74
N ALA A 62 -23.74 -21.12 9.52
CA ALA A 62 -23.79 -19.70 9.86
C ALA A 62 -22.57 -19.26 10.71
N SER A 63 -22.14 -20.09 11.66
CA SER A 63 -20.94 -19.84 12.48
C SER A 63 -19.66 -19.86 11.62
N ASN A 64 -19.51 -20.85 10.73
CA ASN A 64 -18.39 -20.91 9.80
C ASN A 64 -18.34 -19.71 8.85
N ALA A 65 -19.49 -19.27 8.32
CA ALA A 65 -19.56 -18.10 7.47
C ALA A 65 -19.15 -16.81 8.21
N LYS A 66 -19.57 -16.65 9.47
CA LYS A 66 -19.10 -15.57 10.34
C LYS A 66 -17.58 -15.61 10.55
N GLY A 67 -17.00 -16.79 10.77
CA GLY A 67 -15.55 -16.94 10.89
C GLY A 67 -14.80 -16.54 9.62
N MET A 68 -15.34 -16.90 8.44
CA MET A 68 -14.77 -16.45 7.16
C MET A 68 -14.84 -14.94 6.98
N ILE A 69 -15.96 -14.30 7.35
CA ILE A 69 -16.11 -12.84 7.30
C ILE A 69 -15.13 -12.17 8.27
N GLN A 70 -15.00 -12.67 9.50
CA GLN A 70 -14.02 -12.14 10.46
C GLN A 70 -12.59 -12.23 9.92
N ASN A 71 -12.20 -13.36 9.34
CA ASN A 71 -10.87 -13.51 8.76
C ASN A 71 -10.65 -12.55 7.58
N ALA A 72 -11.66 -12.33 6.73
CA ALA A 72 -11.58 -11.37 5.63
C ALA A 72 -11.45 -9.92 6.15
N ILE A 73 -12.18 -9.56 7.21
CA ILE A 73 -12.10 -8.25 7.85
C ILE A 73 -10.72 -8.03 8.48
N VAL A 74 -10.17 -9.03 9.17
CA VAL A 74 -8.82 -8.94 9.75
C VAL A 74 -7.77 -8.72 8.67
N GLY A 75 -7.86 -9.40 7.52
CA GLY A 75 -6.98 -9.15 6.38
C GLY A 75 -7.11 -7.73 5.80
N ALA A 76 -8.33 -7.21 5.70
CA ALA A 76 -8.60 -5.85 5.25
C ALA A 76 -8.05 -4.79 6.23
N ILE A 77 -8.21 -5.02 7.54
CA ILE A 77 -7.68 -4.13 8.58
C ILE A 77 -6.15 -4.16 8.60
N LEU A 78 -5.54 -5.34 8.45
CA LEU A 78 -4.08 -5.48 8.39
C LEU A 78 -3.51 -4.67 7.22
N LEU A 79 -4.17 -4.72 6.07
CA LEU A 79 -3.84 -3.89 4.92
C LEU A 79 -4.00 -2.41 5.29
N PHE A 80 -5.14 -1.99 5.84
CA PHE A 80 -5.33 -0.59 6.21
C PHE A 80 -4.27 -0.08 7.21
N ALA A 81 -3.88 -0.91 8.18
CA ALA A 81 -2.82 -0.61 9.16
C ALA A 81 -1.45 -0.44 8.49
N ALA A 82 -1.10 -1.28 7.52
CA ALA A 82 0.15 -1.15 6.80
C ALA A 82 0.19 0.14 5.94
N TYR A 83 -0.95 0.55 5.36
CA TYR A 83 -1.05 1.83 4.65
C TYR A 83 -0.81 3.02 5.59
N LEU A 84 -1.40 2.98 6.79
CA LEU A 84 -1.20 4.00 7.83
C LEU A 84 0.28 4.12 8.22
N ILE A 85 0.98 3.00 8.40
CA ILE A 85 2.41 3.01 8.75
C ILE A 85 3.24 3.69 7.66
N LEU A 86 3.00 3.37 6.38
CA LEU A 86 3.71 4.02 5.27
C LEU A 86 3.41 5.52 5.20
N TYR A 87 2.15 5.91 5.41
CA TYR A 87 1.73 7.30 5.42
C TYR A 87 2.37 8.12 6.55
N ILE A 88 2.51 7.52 7.73
CA ILE A 88 3.12 8.16 8.90
C ILE A 88 4.63 8.35 8.70
N ILE A 89 5.31 7.38 8.06
CA ILE A 89 6.77 7.42 7.87
C ILE A 89 7.17 8.39 6.75
N ASN A 90 6.42 8.47 5.65
CA ASN A 90 6.73 9.44 4.60
C ASN A 90 5.50 9.91 3.81
N PRO A 91 4.89 11.05 4.19
CA PRO A 91 3.72 11.59 3.49
C PRO A 91 4.05 12.18 2.10
N ASP A 92 5.33 12.28 1.73
CA ASP A 92 5.74 12.95 0.49
C ASP A 92 5.39 12.16 -0.78
N LEU A 93 5.15 10.84 -0.68
CA LEU A 93 4.72 10.03 -1.83
C LEU A 93 3.28 10.33 -2.31
N ILE A 94 2.47 11.02 -1.50
CA ILE A 94 1.10 11.42 -1.85
C ILE A 94 1.05 12.88 -2.32
N LYS A 95 2.08 13.67 -2.01
CA LYS A 95 2.13 15.11 -2.33
C LYS A 95 2.80 15.45 -3.67
N SER A 96 3.48 14.52 -4.32
CA SER A 96 4.19 14.79 -5.57
C SER A 96 3.31 14.61 -6.82
N THR A 97 2.35 15.51 -7.05
CA THR A 97 1.78 15.86 -8.39
C THR A 97 0.40 16.48 -8.23
N PHE A 98 0.32 17.76 -7.86
CA PHE A 98 -0.76 18.65 -8.33
C PHE A 98 -0.21 20.09 -8.38
N ASN A 99 0.92 20.28 -9.06
CA ASN A 99 1.36 21.61 -9.47
C ASN A 99 0.87 21.84 -10.90
N PHE A 100 -0.41 22.19 -11.01
CA PHE A 100 -0.91 22.88 -12.19
C PHE A 100 -0.37 24.31 -12.13
N SER A 101 0.90 24.48 -12.48
CA SER A 101 1.43 25.78 -12.88
C SER A 101 0.78 26.11 -14.22
N LEU A 102 -0.35 26.81 -14.17
CA LEU A 102 -0.91 27.49 -15.31
C LEU A 102 0.04 28.63 -15.70
N GLN A 103 0.62 28.50 -16.90
CA GLN A 103 0.73 29.65 -17.81
C GLN A 103 -0.66 30.21 -18.10
#